data_AF-A0A9E2UE71-F1
#
_entry.id   AF-A0A9E2UE71-F1
#
_cell.length_a   1.000
_cell.length_b   1.000
_cell.length_c   1.000
_cell.angle_alpha   90.00
_cell.angle_beta   90.00
_cell.angle_gamma   90.00
#
_symmetry.space_group_name_H-M   'P 1'
#
loop_
_entity.id
_entity.type
_entity.pdbx_description
1 polymer ?
#
loop_
_entity_poly.entity_id
_entity_poly.type
_entity_poly.pdbx_seq_one_letter_code
_entity_poly.pdbx_strand_id
1 'polypeptide(L)'
;MVGRETRLRAAAGVSFCLLLAVCAAPATTDVRWVKTGTDDETISRELRDCNAQANAALANERGINQDINATLGGNWQFSGTSSIENQSMGAQAAGYADQVLNNCMRAKGFTKES
;
A
#
# COMPACT_ATOMS: atom_id res chain seq x y z
N MET A 1 -30.95 53.52 -3.81
CA MET A 1 -31.10 52.04 -3.73
C MET A 1 -31.47 51.61 -5.15
N VAL A 2 -30.84 50.71 -5.89
CA VAL A 2 -30.22 49.40 -5.63
C VAL A 2 -29.30 49.14 -6.85
N GLY A 3 -28.10 48.59 -6.65
CA GLY A 3 -27.26 48.20 -7.81
C GLY A 3 -25.83 47.76 -7.50
N ARG A 4 -25.55 47.33 -6.26
CA ARG A 4 -24.21 46.91 -5.81
C ARG A 4 -24.21 45.53 -5.17
N GLU A 5 -25.05 44.62 -5.68
CA GLU A 5 -25.28 43.31 -5.04
C GLU A 5 -25.00 42.09 -5.94
N THR A 6 -24.71 42.30 -7.22
CA THR A 6 -24.59 41.19 -8.18
C THR A 6 -23.19 40.60 -8.34
N ARG A 7 -22.14 41.16 -7.71
CA ARG A 7 -20.75 40.69 -7.90
C ARG A 7 -20.17 39.84 -6.77
N LEU A 8 -20.88 39.68 -5.65
CA LEU A 8 -20.38 38.95 -4.47
C LEU A 8 -20.81 37.47 -4.43
N ARG A 9 -21.71 37.02 -5.30
CA ARG A 9 -22.21 35.64 -5.29
C ARG A 9 -21.39 34.64 -6.12
N ALA A 10 -20.52 35.12 -7.01
CA ALA A 10 -19.72 34.24 -7.87
C ALA A 10 -18.47 33.66 -7.18
N ALA A 11 -18.03 34.24 -6.07
CA ALA A 11 -16.82 33.79 -5.37
C ALA A 11 -17.07 32.65 -4.36
N ALA A 12 -18.32 32.42 -3.93
CA ALA A 12 -18.63 31.45 -2.89
C ALA A 12 -18.70 29.99 -3.38
N GLY A 13 -18.93 29.77 -4.69
CA GLY A 13 -19.07 28.42 -5.25
C GLY A 13 -17.73 27.71 -5.48
N VAL A 14 -16.64 28.44 -5.71
CA VAL A 14 -15.33 27.85 -6.04
C VAL A 14 -14.61 27.34 -4.79
N SER A 15 -14.83 27.97 -3.63
CA SER A 15 -14.20 27.54 -2.38
C SER A 15 -14.71 26.19 -1.85
N PHE A 16 -15.94 25.79 -2.19
CA PHE A 16 -16.50 24.52 -1.72
C PHE A 16 -15.92 23.30 -2.47
N CYS A 17 -15.57 23.45 -3.74
CA CYS A 17 -14.92 22.37 -4.51
C CYS A 17 -13.47 22.10 -4.08
N LEU A 18 -12.74 23.11 -3.58
CA LEU A 18 -11.37 22.94 -3.10
C LEU A 18 -11.30 22.16 -1.78
N LEU A 19 -12.33 22.24 -0.93
CA LEU A 19 -12.39 21.53 0.35
C LEU A 19 -12.67 20.03 0.18
N LEU A 20 -13.38 19.63 -0.88
CA LEU A 20 -13.65 18.21 -1.18
C LEU A 20 -12.44 17.48 -1.75
N ALA A 21 -11.49 18.20 -2.36
CA ALA A 21 -10.26 17.60 -2.89
C ALA A 21 -9.28 17.13 -1.79
N VAL A 22 -9.39 17.65 -0.56
CA VAL A 22 -8.52 17.25 0.56
C VAL A 22 -8.93 15.89 1.15
N CYS A 23 -10.18 15.48 1.04
CA CYS A 23 -10.65 14.18 1.55
C CYS A 23 -10.38 13.01 0.60
N ALA A 24 -10.01 13.29 -0.65
CA ALA A 24 -9.64 12.30 -1.66
C ALA A 24 -8.13 12.16 -1.84
N ALA A 25 -7.31 12.96 -1.13
CA ALA A 25 -5.88 12.71 -1.08
C ALA A 25 -5.67 11.41 -0.29
N PRO A 26 -5.15 10.33 -0.90
CA PRO A 26 -4.69 9.20 -0.13
C PRO A 26 -3.60 9.76 0.79
N ALA A 27 -3.88 9.80 2.09
CA ALA A 27 -2.84 10.01 3.08
C ALA A 27 -1.89 8.83 2.93
N THR A 28 -0.89 8.97 2.07
CA THR A 28 0.28 8.11 2.07
C THR A 28 1.01 8.45 3.35
N THR A 29 0.57 7.85 4.46
CA THR A 29 1.41 7.69 5.64
C THR A 29 2.60 6.87 5.18
N ASP A 30 3.62 7.55 4.66
CA ASP A 30 4.92 6.97 4.39
C ASP A 30 5.44 6.47 5.73
N VAL A 31 5.39 5.15 5.91
CA VAL A 31 5.88 4.49 7.11
C VAL A 31 7.38 4.72 7.16
N ARG A 32 7.81 5.67 7.98
CA ARG A 32 9.22 5.99 8.16
C ARG A 32 9.84 5.06 9.19
N TRP A 33 10.95 4.43 8.84
CA TRP A 33 11.70 3.58 9.76
C TRP A 33 12.82 4.36 10.42
N VAL A 34 12.92 4.28 11.74
CA VAL A 34 13.92 5.01 12.53
C VAL A 34 14.65 4.09 13.49
N LYS A 35 15.93 4.41 13.74
CA LYS A 35 16.77 3.78 14.75
C LYS A 35 17.78 4.80 15.25
N THR A 36 17.82 5.01 16.56
CA THR A 36 18.72 6.01 17.19
C THR A 36 20.17 5.76 16.80
N GLY A 37 20.87 6.82 16.38
CA GLY A 37 22.28 6.75 15.98
C GLY A 37 22.55 6.08 14.64
N THR A 38 21.50 5.86 13.82
CA THR A 38 21.63 5.33 12.45
C THR A 38 21.32 6.45 11.46
N ASP A 39 22.17 6.62 10.45
CA ASP A 39 21.97 7.60 9.38
C ASP A 39 20.98 7.09 8.32
N ASP A 40 20.45 8.02 7.51
CA ASP A 40 19.44 7.72 6.47
C ASP A 40 19.98 6.78 5.38
N GLU A 41 21.27 6.81 5.06
CA GLU A 41 21.86 5.92 4.06
C GLU A 41 21.85 4.47 4.58
N THR A 42 22.23 4.27 5.83
CA THR A 42 22.13 2.97 6.51
C THR A 42 20.67 2.51 6.61
N ILE A 43 19.73 3.37 7.00
CA ILE A 43 18.28 3.04 7.01
C ILE A 43 17.83 2.56 5.63
N SER A 44 18.20 3.27 4.56
CA SER A 44 17.83 2.91 3.19
C SER A 44 18.41 1.57 2.73
N ARG A 45 19.64 1.25 3.15
CA ARG A 45 20.29 -0.02 2.83
C ARG A 45 19.58 -1.17 3.52
N GLU A 46 19.35 -1.05 4.83
CA GLU A 46 18.66 -2.08 5.61
C GLU A 46 17.22 -2.30 5.12
N LEU A 47 16.53 -1.23 4.74
CA LEU A 47 15.19 -1.30 4.15
C LEU A 47 15.20 -2.02 2.79
N ARG A 48 16.20 -1.78 1.94
CA ARG A 48 16.36 -2.52 0.66
C ARG A 48 16.62 -4.00 0.90
N ASP A 49 17.48 -4.35 1.86
CA ASP A 49 17.77 -5.74 2.21
C ASP A 49 16.53 -6.46 2.73
N CYS A 50 15.78 -5.84 3.63
CA CYS A 50 14.53 -6.41 4.14
C CYS A 50 13.45 -6.52 3.05
N ASN A 51 13.37 -5.55 2.14
CA ASN A 51 12.50 -5.65 0.97
C ASN A 51 12.90 -6.80 0.05
N ALA A 52 14.20 -7.05 -0.17
CA ALA A 52 14.65 -8.18 -0.96
C ALA A 52 14.21 -9.52 -0.33
N GLN A 53 14.27 -9.64 1.01
CA GLN A 53 13.77 -10.82 1.73
C GLN A 53 12.25 -10.98 1.60
N ALA A 54 11.48 -9.89 1.75
CA ALA A 54 10.03 -9.92 1.56
C ALA A 54 9.65 -10.32 0.13
N ASN A 55 10.36 -9.81 -0.87
CA ASN A 55 10.15 -10.17 -2.28
C ASN A 55 10.53 -11.63 -2.58
N ALA A 56 11.57 -12.17 -1.95
CA ALA A 56 11.91 -13.58 -2.08
C ALA A 56 10.82 -14.49 -1.48
N ALA A 57 10.26 -14.11 -0.34
CA ALA A 57 9.13 -14.81 0.28
C ALA A 57 7.88 -14.75 -0.63
N LEU A 58 7.58 -13.59 -1.22
CA LEU A 58 6.53 -13.42 -2.22
C LEU A 58 6.72 -14.30 -3.46
N ALA A 59 7.95 -14.44 -3.95
CA ALA A 59 8.23 -15.29 -5.11
C ALA A 59 7.90 -16.77 -4.81
N ASN A 60 8.18 -17.22 -3.59
CA ASN A 60 7.83 -18.56 -3.13
C ASN A 60 6.30 -18.74 -3.05
N GLU A 61 5.58 -17.80 -2.42
CA GLU A 61 4.11 -17.80 -2.37
C GLU A 61 3.47 -17.81 -3.76
N ARG A 62 4.02 -17.04 -4.71
CA ARG A 62 3.56 -17.07 -6.11
C ARG A 62 3.78 -18.43 -6.77
N GLY A 63 4.90 -19.10 -6.47
CA GLY A 63 5.16 -20.46 -6.93
C GLY A 63 4.15 -21.47 -6.37
N ILE A 64 3.84 -21.40 -5.08
CA ILE A 64 2.81 -22.23 -4.43
C ILE A 64 1.44 -21.99 -5.07
N ASN A 65 1.08 -20.72 -5.29
CA ASN A 65 -0.17 -20.36 -5.93
C ASN A 65 -0.29 -20.88 -7.37
N GLN A 66 0.83 -20.89 -8.11
CA GLN A 66 0.88 -21.49 -9.45
C GLN A 66 0.70 -23.02 -9.39
N ASP A 67 1.30 -23.68 -8.41
CA ASP A 67 1.17 -25.13 -8.21
C ASP A 67 -0.26 -25.53 -7.79
N ILE A 68 -0.89 -24.74 -6.92
CA ILE A 68 -2.31 -24.92 -6.55
C ILE A 68 -3.19 -24.80 -7.79
N ASN A 69 -3.00 -23.77 -8.62
CA ASN A 69 -3.77 -23.60 -9.84
C ASN A 69 -3.53 -24.76 -10.82
N ALA A 70 -2.29 -25.23 -10.95
CA ALA A 70 -1.96 -26.41 -11.76
C ALA A 70 -2.63 -27.69 -11.24
N THR A 71 -2.76 -27.84 -9.92
CA THR A 71 -3.39 -29.00 -9.26
C THR A 71 -4.92 -28.97 -9.37
N LEU A 72 -5.53 -27.80 -9.20
CA LEU A 72 -6.99 -27.62 -9.32
C LEU A 72 -7.47 -27.69 -10.78
N GLY A 73 -6.56 -27.51 -11.74
CA GLY A 73 -6.79 -27.70 -13.17
C GLY A 73 -7.62 -26.61 -13.84
N GLY A 74 -7.71 -26.68 -15.17
CA GLY A 74 -8.33 -25.61 -15.99
C GLY A 74 -9.80 -25.30 -15.65
N ASN A 75 -10.55 -26.24 -15.07
CA ASN A 75 -11.95 -26.03 -14.71
C ASN A 75 -12.12 -25.04 -13.53
N TRP A 76 -11.12 -24.93 -12.66
CA TRP A 76 -11.08 -23.91 -11.60
C TRP A 76 -11.02 -22.50 -12.19
N GLN A 77 -10.21 -22.31 -13.23
CA GLN A 77 -10.04 -21.01 -13.90
C GLN A 77 -11.30 -20.52 -14.61
N PHE A 78 -12.16 -21.43 -15.08
CA PHE A 78 -13.46 -21.11 -15.66
C PHE A 78 -14.59 -20.96 -14.63
N SER A 79 -14.33 -21.28 -13.36
CA SER A 79 -15.29 -21.00 -12.30
C SER A 79 -15.34 -19.48 -12.05
N GLY A 80 -16.54 -18.92 -11.86
CA GLY A 80 -16.72 -17.50 -11.53
C GLY A 80 -15.96 -17.05 -10.27
N THR A 81 -15.53 -18.02 -9.45
CA THR A 81 -14.79 -17.82 -8.20
C THR A 81 -13.29 -17.59 -8.40
N SER A 82 -12.70 -17.96 -9.56
CA SER A 82 -11.25 -17.86 -9.78
C SER A 82 -10.70 -16.44 -9.68
N SER A 83 -11.49 -15.44 -10.10
CA SER A 83 -11.09 -14.03 -9.98
C SER A 83 -11.03 -13.56 -8.53
N ILE A 84 -11.99 -14.00 -7.71
CA ILE A 84 -12.08 -13.70 -6.28
C ILE A 84 -10.94 -14.38 -5.52
N GLU A 85 -10.67 -15.65 -5.83
CA GLU A 85 -9.56 -16.37 -5.19
C GLU A 85 -8.20 -15.79 -5.57
N ASN A 86 -7.96 -15.46 -6.85
CA ASN A 86 -6.72 -14.78 -7.25
C ASN A 86 -6.55 -13.42 -6.56
N GLN A 87 -7.63 -12.65 -6.41
CA GLN A 87 -7.58 -11.37 -5.68
C GLN A 87 -7.29 -11.59 -4.19
N SER A 88 -7.92 -12.60 -3.58
CA SER A 88 -7.68 -12.98 -2.18
C SER A 88 -6.23 -13.42 -1.96
N MET A 89 -5.70 -14.29 -2.83
CA MET A 89 -4.31 -14.75 -2.78
C MET A 89 -3.33 -13.59 -2.98
N GLY A 90 -3.62 -12.66 -3.89
CA GLY A 90 -2.81 -11.45 -4.10
C GLY A 90 -2.80 -10.54 -2.87
N ALA A 91 -3.95 -10.34 -2.23
CA ALA A 91 -4.06 -9.56 -1.00
C ALA A 91 -3.33 -10.24 0.19
N GLN A 92 -3.46 -11.56 0.30
CA GLN A 92 -2.79 -12.35 1.32
C GLN A 92 -1.26 -12.31 1.14
N ALA A 93 -0.77 -12.43 -0.09
CA ALA A 93 0.64 -12.30 -0.40
C ALA A 93 1.17 -10.89 -0.07
N ALA A 94 0.43 -9.83 -0.40
CA ALA A 94 0.81 -8.45 -0.05
C ALA A 94 0.90 -8.25 1.47
N GLY A 95 -0.10 -8.70 2.23
CA GLY A 95 -0.08 -8.63 3.69
C GLY A 95 1.07 -9.43 4.30
N TYR A 96 1.40 -10.59 3.73
CA TYR A 96 2.52 -11.40 4.16
C TYR A 96 3.87 -10.72 3.88
N ALA A 97 4.05 -10.09 2.73
CA ALA A 97 5.25 -9.32 2.40
C ALA A 97 5.49 -8.19 3.39
N ASP A 98 4.43 -7.44 3.72
CA ASP A 98 4.48 -6.40 4.75
C ASP A 98 4.87 -6.97 6.10
N GLN A 99 4.31 -8.13 6.48
CA GLN A 99 4.67 -8.81 7.73
C GLN A 99 6.15 -9.21 7.77
N VAL A 100 6.69 -9.77 6.68
CA VAL A 100 8.10 -10.14 6.56
C VAL A 100 9.01 -8.90 6.66
N LEU A 101 8.68 -7.83 5.92
CA LEU A 101 9.41 -6.56 5.98
C LEU A 101 9.39 -5.99 7.42
N ASN A 102 8.22 -5.95 8.04
CA ASN A 102 8.04 -5.44 9.40
C ASN A 102 8.87 -6.23 10.42
N ASN A 103 8.86 -7.56 10.33
CA ASN A 103 9.62 -8.42 11.22
C ASN A 103 11.13 -8.25 11.02
N CYS A 104 11.58 -8.16 9.76
CA CYS A 104 12.99 -7.94 9.43
C CYS A 104 13.51 -6.61 10.00
N MET A 105 12.77 -5.51 9.78
CA MET A 105 13.16 -4.19 10.28
C MET A 105 13.17 -4.16 11.82
N ARG A 106 12.17 -4.75 12.48
CA ARG A 106 12.13 -4.86 13.94
C ARG A 106 13.27 -5.70 14.51
N ALA A 107 13.62 -6.81 13.87
CA ALA A 107 14.75 -7.65 14.28
C ALA A 107 16.09 -6.93 14.19
N LYS A 108 16.22 -6.00 13.24
CA LYS A 108 17.38 -5.10 13.11
C LYS A 108 17.36 -3.90 14.07
N GLY A 109 16.29 -3.78 14.88
CA GLY A 109 16.13 -2.74 15.90
C GLY A 109 15.54 -1.43 15.38
N PHE A 110 14.90 -1.43 14.21
CA PHE A 110 14.16 -0.27 13.72
C PHE A 110 12.73 -0.25 14.26
N THR A 111 12.20 0.95 14.43
CA THR A 111 10.80 1.21 14.80
C THR A 111 10.12 2.05 13.73
N LYS A 112 8.79 1.89 13.58
CA LYS A 112 7.99 2.76 12.72
C LYS A 112 7.75 4.09 13.43
N GLU A 113 8.15 5.18 12.80
CA GLU A 113 7.70 6.52 13.11
C GLU A 113 6.33 6.72 12.42
N SER A 114 5.32 7.10 13.20
CA SER A 114 3.92 7.24 12.76
C SER A 114 3.60 8.69 12.45
#